data_AF-F7DPI5-F1
#
_entry.id   AF-F7DPI5-F1
#
_cell.length_a   1.000
_cell.length_b   1.000
_cell.length_c   1.000
_cell.angle_alpha   90.00
_cell.angle_beta   90.00
_cell.angle_gamma   90.00
#
_symmetry.space_group_name_H-M   'P 1'
#
loop_
_entity.id
_entity.type
_entity.pdbx_description
1 polymer ?
#
loop_
_entity_poly.entity_id
_entity_poly.type
_entity_poly.pdbx_seq_one_letter_code
_entity_poly.pdbx_strand_id
1 'polypeptide(L)'
;MGELPFFRAHTAFHPDRLWIWEKAVYVDENQRTWLPITIEMDSSLQVLMRQEDIPLGEPVRPSQLGPYLLPLMWQLYPGRKYRGSDSSFWRIVYHIEFSGIEDMLLEQVPDPDNE
;
A
#
# COMPACT_ATOMS: atom_id res chain seq x y z
N MET A 1 -14.14 -34.62 14.20
CA MET A 1 -14.58 -33.32 13.65
C MET A 1 -13.38 -32.41 13.69
N GLY A 2 -12.72 -32.19 12.56
CA GLY A 2 -11.60 -31.25 12.49
C GLY A 2 -12.17 -29.86 12.37
N GLU A 3 -12.07 -29.08 13.44
CA GLU A 3 -12.27 -27.64 13.37
C GLU A 3 -11.14 -27.10 12.48
N LEU A 4 -11.47 -26.83 11.21
CA LEU A 4 -10.63 -25.98 10.37
C LEU A 4 -10.47 -24.67 11.16
N PRO A 5 -9.24 -24.19 11.41
CA PRO A 5 -9.10 -22.86 11.98
C PRO A 5 -9.77 -21.93 10.98
N PHE A 6 -10.90 -21.35 11.38
CA PHE A 6 -11.53 -20.28 10.64
C PHE A 6 -10.47 -19.17 10.60
N PHE A 7 -9.72 -19.09 9.50
CA PHE A 7 -8.81 -18.01 9.20
C PHE A 7 -9.68 -16.77 9.11
N ARG A 8 -9.87 -16.14 10.26
CA ARG A 8 -10.60 -14.90 10.38
C ARG A 8 -9.72 -13.90 9.68
N ALA A 9 -10.05 -13.54 8.44
CA ALA A 9 -9.50 -12.35 7.84
C ALA A 9 -10.00 -11.19 8.70
N HIS A 10 -9.20 -10.78 9.67
CA HIS A 10 -9.51 -9.60 10.46
C HIS A 10 -9.49 -8.43 9.49
N THR A 11 -10.56 -7.63 9.49
CA THR A 11 -10.60 -6.40 8.72
C THR A 11 -9.68 -5.42 9.44
N ALA A 12 -8.39 -5.50 9.12
CA ALA A 12 -7.41 -4.58 9.65
C ALA A 12 -7.77 -3.16 9.19
N PHE A 13 -7.62 -2.19 10.10
CA PHE A 13 -7.88 -0.80 9.78
C PHE A 13 -6.92 -0.36 8.68
N HIS A 14 -7.47 0.23 7.62
CA HIS A 14 -6.64 0.78 6.55
C HIS A 14 -5.72 1.86 7.14
N PRO A 15 -4.42 1.85 6.84
CA PRO A 15 -3.54 2.92 7.30
C PRO A 15 -4.06 4.27 6.79
N ASP A 16 -4.08 5.29 7.64
CA ASP A 16 -4.52 6.62 7.23
C ASP A 16 -3.52 7.28 6.28
N ARG A 17 -2.23 7.00 6.46
CA ARG A 17 -1.14 7.55 5.65
C ARG A 17 -0.03 6.52 5.50
N LEU A 18 0.57 6.50 4.32
CA LEU A 18 1.77 5.71 4.04
C LEU A 18 2.82 6.66 3.48
N TRP A 19 4.01 6.68 4.08
CA TRP A 19 5.14 7.48 3.62
C TRP A 19 6.27 6.58 3.17
N ILE A 20 6.89 6.92 2.04
CA ILE A 20 8.09 6.24 1.61
C ILE A 20 9.22 6.53 2.58
N TRP A 21 9.84 5.48 3.10
CA TRP A 21 10.97 5.56 4.02
C TRP A 21 12.28 5.27 3.29
N GLU A 22 12.31 4.20 2.51
CA GLU A 22 13.41 3.80 1.64
C GLU A 22 12.83 3.43 0.26
N LYS A 23 13.70 3.27 -0.73
CA LYS A 23 13.31 2.71 -2.03
C LYS A 23 12.59 1.37 -1.81
N ALA A 24 11.30 1.33 -2.14
CA ALA A 24 10.42 0.18 -1.92
C ALA A 24 10.19 -0.20 -0.44
N VAL A 25 10.19 0.79 0.47
CA VAL A 25 9.71 0.60 1.85
C VAL A 25 8.81 1.77 2.21
N TYR A 26 7.59 1.47 2.64
CA TYR A 26 6.63 2.43 3.16
C TYR A 26 6.44 2.23 4.66
N VAL A 27 6.07 3.31 5.34
CA VAL A 27 5.80 3.32 6.77
C VAL A 27 4.45 3.98 7.00
N ASP A 28 3.63 3.42 7.87
CA ASP A 28 2.34 4.01 8.25
C ASP A 28 2.42 4.88 9.51
N GLU A 29 1.29 5.49 9.93
CA GLU A 29 1.23 6.31 11.15
C GLU A 29 1.56 5.56 12.44
N ASN A 30 1.47 4.23 12.43
CA ASN A 30 1.77 3.36 13.56
C ASN A 30 3.23 2.84 13.52
N GLN A 31 4.06 3.38 12.63
CA GLN A 31 5.43 2.93 12.37
C GLN A 31 5.52 1.48 11.89
N ARG A 32 4.43 0.92 11.34
CA ARG A 32 4.47 -0.39 10.68
C ARG A 32 5.02 -0.22 9.28
N THR A 33 5.88 -1.15 8.91
CA THR A 33 6.53 -1.20 7.60
C THR A 33 5.71 -1.99 6.59
N TRP A 34 5.63 -1.44 5.38
CA TRP A 34 4.86 -1.93 4.25
C TRP A 34 5.75 -2.02 3.02
N LEU A 35 5.87 -3.22 2.46
CA LEU A 35 6.63 -3.50 1.26
C LEU A 35 5.70 -3.44 0.03
N PRO A 36 5.98 -2.54 -0.93
CA PRO A 36 5.23 -2.43 -2.16
C PRO A 36 5.72 -3.45 -3.18
N ILE A 37 4.82 -4.28 -3.68
CA ILE A 37 5.06 -5.20 -4.80
C ILE A 37 4.24 -4.69 -5.98
N THR A 38 4.90 -4.05 -6.94
CA THR A 38 4.26 -3.52 -8.15
C THR A 38 3.90 -4.64 -9.11
N ILE A 39 2.66 -4.63 -9.57
CA ILE A 39 2.09 -5.58 -10.52
C ILE A 39 1.58 -4.76 -11.70
N GLU A 40 2.33 -4.76 -12.79
CA GLU A 40 1.92 -4.12 -14.04
C GLU A 40 0.93 -5.02 -14.77
N MET A 41 -0.29 -4.53 -15.02
CA MET A 41 -1.28 -5.18 -15.87
C MET A 41 -1.46 -4.38 -17.16
N ASP A 42 -1.99 -5.02 -18.21
CA ASP A 42 -2.13 -4.43 -19.56
C ASP A 42 -2.94 -3.12 -19.58
N SER A 43 -3.79 -2.88 -18.59
CA SER A 43 -4.69 -1.71 -18.52
C SER A 43 -4.60 -0.90 -17.23
N SER A 44 -3.82 -1.35 -16.23
CA SER A 44 -3.78 -0.70 -14.92
C SER A 44 -2.53 -1.08 -14.13
N LEU A 45 -2.06 -0.18 -13.27
CA LEU A 45 -1.01 -0.46 -12.30
C LEU A 45 -1.64 -0.92 -10.99
N GLN A 46 -1.24 -2.10 -10.50
CA GLN A 46 -1.59 -2.58 -9.17
C GLN A 46 -0.35 -2.60 -8.28
N VAL A 47 -0.55 -2.41 -6.97
CA VAL A 47 0.50 -2.56 -5.98
C VAL A 47 -0.05 -3.33 -4.78
N LEU A 48 0.59 -4.45 -4.47
CA LEU A 48 0.35 -5.18 -3.24
C LEU A 48 1.25 -4.61 -2.16
N MET A 49 0.66 -4.04 -1.12
CA MET A 49 1.33 -3.63 0.10
C MET A 49 1.31 -4.80 1.08
N ARG A 50 2.49 -5.35 1.37
CA ARG A 50 2.66 -6.38 2.39
C ARG A 50 3.25 -5.76 3.65
N GLN A 51 2.56 -5.91 4.76
CA GLN A 51 3.10 -5.55 6.06
C GLN A 51 4.17 -6.58 6.45
N GLU A 52 5.37 -6.09 6.73
CA GLU A 52 6.49 -6.92 7.19
C GLU A 52 7.24 -6.13 8.25
N ASP A 53 7.56 -6.73 9.40
CA ASP A 53 8.32 -6.06 10.48
C ASP A 53 9.81 -6.07 10.13
N ILE A 54 10.26 -5.04 9.42
CA ILE A 54 11.67 -4.88 9.03
C ILE A 54 12.31 -3.74 9.81
N PRO A 55 13.58 -3.89 10.23
CA PRO A 55 14.29 -2.82 10.91
C PRO A 55 14.46 -1.63 9.95
N LEU A 56 13.85 -0.49 10.32
CA LEU A 56 13.96 0.75 9.57
C LEU A 56 15.39 1.32 9.70
N GLY A 57 16.05 1.51 8.56
CA GLY A 57 17.32 2.23 8.46
C GLY A 57 17.13 3.75 8.48
N GLU A 58 18.13 4.49 7.99
CA GLU A 58 18.02 5.94 7.83
C GLU A 58 17.00 6.29 6.73
N PRO A 59 16.08 7.24 6.96
CA PRO A 59 15.10 7.64 5.96
C PRO A 59 15.78 8.28 4.75
N VAL A 60 15.42 7.81 3.56
CA VAL A 60 15.93 8.29 2.28
C VAL A 60 15.15 9.53 1.84
N ARG A 61 15.85 10.58 1.41
CA ARG A 61 15.19 11.79 0.91
C ARG A 61 14.58 11.53 -0.47
N PRO A 62 13.44 12.16 -0.81
CA PRO A 62 12.87 12.12 -2.15
C PRO A 62 13.86 12.43 -3.27
N SER A 63 14.79 13.38 -3.04
CA SER A 63 15.84 13.74 -4.01
C SER A 63 16.86 12.64 -4.27
N GLN A 64 17.03 11.71 -3.34
CA GLN A 64 17.92 10.54 -3.46
C GLN A 64 17.19 9.32 -4.04
N LEU A 65 15.85 9.34 -4.03
CA LEU A 65 15.01 8.18 -4.34
C LEU A 65 14.93 7.85 -5.84
N GLY A 66 15.44 8.74 -6.69
CA GLY A 66 15.39 8.59 -8.15
C GLY A 66 13.95 8.61 -8.70
N PRO A 67 13.77 8.39 -10.00
CA PRO A 67 12.44 8.18 -10.56
C PRO A 67 11.83 6.90 -9.96
N TYR A 68 10.68 7.04 -9.32
CA TYR A 68 9.94 5.93 -8.70
C TYR A 68 8.52 5.88 -9.27
N LEU A 69 8.03 4.67 -9.54
CA LEU A 69 6.73 4.44 -10.18
C LEU A 69 5.55 4.71 -9.24
N LEU A 70 5.78 4.65 -7.93
CA LEU A 70 4.74 4.83 -6.92
C LEU A 70 4.88 6.21 -6.25
N PRO A 71 3.78 6.80 -5.77
CA PRO A 71 3.84 8.06 -5.06
C PRO A 71 4.62 7.94 -3.76
N LEU A 72 5.30 9.01 -3.37
CA LEU A 72 6.11 9.08 -2.16
C LEU A 72 5.26 9.07 -0.89
N MET A 73 4.00 9.49 -0.99
CA MET A 73 3.05 9.44 0.09
C MET A 73 1.68 9.04 -0.45
N TRP A 74 0.99 8.16 0.27
CA TRP A 74 -0.44 7.95 0.13
C TRP A 74 -1.18 8.50 1.35
N GLN A 75 -2.32 9.12 1.10
CA GLN A 75 -3.25 9.58 2.13
C GLN A 75 -4.62 8.95 1.90
N LEU A 76 -5.18 8.33 2.92
CA LEU A 76 -6.51 7.75 2.88
C LEU A 76 -7.53 8.85 2.57
N TYR A 77 -8.32 8.59 1.55
CA TYR A 77 -9.36 9.45 1.02
C TYR A 77 -10.73 8.77 1.23
N PRO A 78 -11.81 9.54 1.46
CA PRO A 78 -13.15 8.97 1.60
C PRO A 78 -13.50 8.00 0.46
N GLY A 79 -14.17 6.89 0.81
CA GLY A 79 -14.58 5.87 -0.17
C GLY A 79 -13.57 4.76 -0.42
N ARG A 80 -12.70 4.43 0.56
CA ARG A 80 -11.67 3.36 0.48
C ARG A 80 -10.71 3.55 -0.69
N LYS A 81 -10.19 4.76 -0.80
CA LYS A 81 -9.18 5.13 -1.80
C LYS A 81 -8.02 5.80 -1.11
N TYR A 82 -6.84 5.74 -1.70
CA TYR A 82 -5.72 6.59 -1.36
C TYR A 82 -5.53 7.63 -2.43
N ARG A 83 -5.07 8.81 -2.00
CA ARG A 83 -4.56 9.85 -2.87
C ARG A 83 -3.05 9.88 -2.74
N GLY A 84 -2.36 9.73 -3.86
CA GLY A 84 -0.91 9.83 -3.96
C GLY A 84 -0.43 11.30 -3.96
N SER A 85 0.82 11.51 -3.56
CA SER A 85 1.51 12.81 -3.66
C SER A 85 1.65 13.32 -5.10
N ASP A 86 1.61 12.42 -6.07
CA ASP A 86 1.57 12.67 -7.52
C ASP A 86 0.16 13.00 -8.03
N SER A 87 -0.81 13.21 -7.12
CA SER A 87 -2.24 13.39 -7.41
C SER A 87 -2.96 12.17 -7.99
N SER A 88 -2.31 11.02 -8.09
CA SER A 88 -2.97 9.78 -8.53
C SER A 88 -3.95 9.25 -7.48
N PHE A 89 -5.02 8.60 -7.93
CA PHE A 89 -5.96 7.91 -7.06
C PHE A 89 -5.72 6.41 -7.10
N TRP A 90 -5.76 5.78 -5.93
CA TRP A 90 -5.57 4.34 -5.77
C TRP A 90 -6.76 3.77 -5.02
N ARG A 91 -7.46 2.81 -5.59
CA ARG A 91 -8.57 2.11 -4.93
C ARG A 91 -8.03 0.96 -4.10
N ILE A 92 -8.52 0.83 -2.87
CA ILE A 92 -8.26 -0.36 -2.05
C ILE A 92 -9.13 -1.50 -2.58
N VAL A 93 -8.52 -2.49 -3.22
CA VAL A 93 -9.21 -3.66 -3.77
C VAL A 93 -9.55 -4.63 -2.64
N TYR A 94 -8.56 -4.95 -1.82
CA TYR A 94 -8.76 -5.71 -0.59
C TYR A 94 -7.74 -5.31 0.47
N HIS A 95 -8.09 -5.60 1.72
CA HIS A 95 -7.20 -5.52 2.87
C HIS A 95 -7.50 -6.71 3.78
N ILE A 96 -6.57 -7.64 3.87
CA ILE A 96 -6.75 -8.89 4.63
C ILE A 96 -5.51 -9.16 5.47
N GLU A 97 -5.73 -9.71 6.66
CA GLU A 97 -4.66 -10.32 7.45
C GLU A 97 -4.80 -11.83 7.35
N PHE A 98 -3.74 -12.52 6.91
CA PHE A 98 -3.70 -13.98 6.81
C PHE A 98 -2.44 -14.53 7.46
N SER A 99 -2.61 -15.38 8.47
CA SER A 99 -1.51 -16.03 9.21
C SER A 99 -0.50 -15.04 9.81
N GLY A 100 -0.97 -13.87 10.26
CA GLY A 100 -0.14 -12.81 10.84
C GLY A 100 0.57 -11.92 9.81
N ILE A 101 0.29 -12.09 8.52
CA ILE A 101 0.76 -11.21 7.44
C ILE A 101 -0.42 -10.38 6.96
N GLU A 102 -0.29 -9.06 7.02
CA GLU A 102 -1.30 -8.10 6.56
C GLU A 102 -0.97 -7.71 5.11
N ASP A 103 -1.91 -7.96 4.20
CA ASP A 103 -1.78 -7.70 2.77
C ASP A 103 -2.90 -6.74 2.31
N MET A 104 -2.50 -5.65 1.67
CA MET A 104 -3.41 -4.64 1.12
C MET A 104 -3.13 -4.44 -0.37
N LEU A 105 -4.08 -4.79 -1.23
CA LEU A 105 -3.97 -4.56 -2.67
C LEU A 105 -4.57 -3.21 -3.04
N LEU A 106 -3.77 -2.39 -3.71
CA LEU A 106 -4.17 -1.12 -4.28
C LEU A 106 -4.13 -1.20 -5.80
N GLU A 107 -5.10 -0.57 -6.45
CA GLU A 107 -5.18 -0.45 -7.89
C GLU A 107 -5.26 1.02 -8.28
N GLN A 108 -4.41 1.45 -9.21
CA GLN A 108 -4.43 2.81 -9.73
C GLN A 108 -5.72 3.03 -10.52
N VAL A 109 -6.46 4.07 -10.14
CA VAL A 109 -7.67 4.51 -10.84
C VAL A 109 -7.23 5.56 -11.87
N PRO A 110 -7.51 5.35 -13.17
CA PRO A 110 -7.24 6.37 -14.17
C PRO A 110 -8.12 7.60 -13.90
N ASP A 111 -7.55 8.79 -14.12
CA ASP A 111 -8.31 10.04 -13.99
C ASP A 111 -9.41 10.08 -15.07
N PRO A 112 -10.66 10.43 -14.72
CA PRO A 112 -11.78 10.43 -15.66
C PRO A 112 -11.70 11.51 -16.74
N ASP A 113 -10.74 12.45 -16.66
CA ASP A 113 -10.58 13.56 -17.61
C ASP A 113 -9.68 13.23 -18.83
N ASN A 114 -9.40 11.95 -19.08
CA ASN A 114 -8.62 11.52 -20.24
C ASN A 114 -9.50 10.76 -21.27
N GLU A 115 -10.60 11.39 -21.68
CA GLU A 115 -11.40 11.05 -22.88
C GLU A 115 -11.60 12.27 -23.78
#